data_AF-A0A1B7K5I4-F1
#
_entry.id   AF-A0A1B7K5I4-F1
#
_cell.length_a   1.000
_cell.length_b   1.000
_cell.length_c   1.000
_cell.angle_alpha   90.00
_cell.angle_beta   90.00
_cell.angle_gamma   90.00
#
_symmetry.space_group_name_H-M   'P 1'
#
loop_
_entity.id
_entity.type
_entity.pdbx_description
1 polymer ?
#
loop_
_entity_poly.entity_id
_entity_poly.type
_entity_poly.pdbx_seq_one_letter_code
_entity_poly.pdbx_strand_id
1 'polypeptide(L)'
;MKKTLLAVAMPALLLFSGLSQAQTPPEGYQLQQVLVMSRHNLRAPLATNGSVLEQSTPNAWPEWDVPGGQLTTKGGVLEVYMGHYMREWLAQ
;
A
#
# COMPACT_ATOMS: atom_id res chain seq x y z
N MET A 1 15.27 -1.18 -38.15
CA MET A 1 13.95 -1.86 -38.18
C MET A 1 13.64 -2.72 -36.93
N LYS A 2 14.54 -2.87 -35.94
CA LYS A 2 14.25 -3.62 -34.69
C LYS A 2 13.88 -2.76 -33.47
N LYS A 3 14.13 -1.45 -33.53
CA LYS A 3 13.85 -0.50 -32.42
C LYS A 3 12.38 -0.05 -32.36
N THR A 4 11.68 -0.06 -33.50
CA THR A 4 10.25 0.27 -33.59
C THR A 4 9.34 -0.84 -33.08
N LEU A 5 9.81 -2.10 -33.06
CA LEU A 5 9.05 -3.24 -32.53
C LEU A 5 9.02 -3.26 -30.99
N LEU A 6 10.05 -2.72 -30.32
CA LEU A 6 10.09 -2.63 -28.85
C LEU A 6 9.19 -1.53 -28.28
N ALA A 7 8.93 -0.47 -29.05
CA ALA A 7 8.12 0.67 -28.60
C ALA A 7 6.61 0.34 -28.50
N VAL A 8 6.14 -0.69 -29.23
CA VAL A 8 4.72 -1.11 -29.20
C VAL A 8 4.45 -2.15 -28.10
N ALA A 9 5.46 -2.84 -27.61
CA ALA A 9 5.30 -3.85 -26.55
C ALA A 9 5.09 -3.24 -25.15
N MET A 10 5.69 -2.07 -24.86
CA MET A 10 5.53 -1.39 -23.57
C MET A 10 4.09 -0.90 -23.26
N PRO A 11 3.33 -0.29 -24.19
CA PRO A 11 1.95 0.10 -23.89
C PRO A 11 1.01 -1.10 -23.74
N ALA A 12 1.29 -2.24 -24.38
CA ALA A 12 0.48 -3.46 -24.22
C ALA A 12 0.64 -4.08 -22.83
N LEU A 13 1.84 -4.02 -22.22
CA LEU A 13 2.10 -4.53 -20.86
C LEU A 13 1.41 -3.69 -19.76
N LEU A 14 1.21 -2.39 -19.99
CA LEU A 14 0.49 -1.50 -19.06
C LEU A 14 -1.02 -1.72 -19.03
N LEU A 15 -1.60 -2.39 -20.04
CA LEU A 15 -3.02 -2.73 -20.09
C LEU A 15 -3.37 -3.98 -19.26
N PHE A 16 -2.40 -4.82 -18.92
CA PHE A 16 -2.63 -6.06 -18.16
C PHE A 16 -2.59 -5.88 -16.63
N SER A 17 -2.01 -4.80 -16.12
CA SER A 17 -1.90 -4.54 -14.68
C SER A 17 -3.21 -4.08 -14.02
N GLY A 18 -4.28 -3.86 -14.79
CA GLY A 18 -5.60 -3.43 -14.30
C GLY A 18 -6.63 -4.54 -14.09
N LEU A 19 -6.29 -5.82 -14.31
CA LEU A 19 -7.27 -6.92 -14.36
C LEU A 19 -7.52 -7.66 -13.03
N SER A 20 -7.03 -7.16 -11.89
CA SER A 20 -7.51 -7.68 -10.59
C SER A 20 -8.88 -7.10 -10.26
N GLN A 21 -9.91 -7.57 -10.96
CA GLN A 21 -11.29 -7.36 -10.54
C GLN A 21 -11.62 -8.27 -9.36
N ALA A 22 -12.32 -7.72 -8.37
CA ALA A 22 -12.95 -8.55 -7.34
C ALA A 22 -13.89 -9.55 -8.03
N GLN A 23 -13.80 -10.82 -7.67
CA GLN A 23 -14.74 -11.82 -8.16
C GLN A 23 -16.14 -11.45 -7.69
N THR A 24 -17.10 -11.45 -8.60
CA THR A 24 -18.51 -11.30 -8.23
C THR A 24 -18.90 -12.49 -7.36
N PRO A 25 -19.56 -12.27 -6.20
CA PRO A 25 -20.03 -13.36 -5.38
C PRO A 25 -21.02 -14.23 -6.18
N PRO A 26 -21.08 -15.56 -5.92
CA PRO A 26 -22.07 -16.43 -6.54
C PRO A 26 -23.50 -15.92 -6.32
N GLU A 27 -24.39 -16.22 -7.27
CA GLU A 27 -25.80 -15.83 -7.16
C GLU A 27 -26.43 -16.36 -5.86
N GLY A 28 -27.18 -15.51 -5.17
CA GLY A 28 -27.86 -15.85 -3.91
C GLY A 28 -26.99 -15.73 -2.65
N TYR A 29 -25.70 -15.41 -2.75
CA TYR A 29 -24.84 -15.21 -1.58
C TYR A 29 -24.95 -13.76 -1.08
N GLN A 30 -25.40 -13.58 0.16
CA GLN A 30 -25.49 -12.27 0.81
C GLN A 30 -24.50 -12.17 1.96
N LEU A 31 -23.63 -11.16 1.94
CA LEU A 31 -22.71 -10.86 3.04
C LEU A 31 -23.50 -10.55 4.32
N GLN A 32 -23.19 -11.26 5.42
CA GLN A 32 -23.85 -11.09 6.72
C GLN A 32 -22.98 -10.34 7.74
N GLN A 33 -21.67 -10.57 7.72
CA GLN A 33 -20.75 -10.00 8.70
C GLN A 33 -19.32 -9.98 8.15
N VAL A 34 -18.53 -8.99 8.58
CA VAL A 34 -17.09 -8.87 8.29
C VAL A 34 -16.32 -8.65 9.59
N LEU A 35 -15.14 -9.25 9.68
CA LEU A 35 -14.13 -8.94 10.69
C LEU A 35 -12.83 -8.60 9.96
N VAL A 36 -12.29 -7.41 10.22
CA VAL A 36 -11.02 -6.96 9.65
C VAL A 36 -9.99 -6.85 10.77
N MET A 37 -8.97 -7.70 10.74
CA MET A 37 -7.80 -7.55 11.60
C MET A 37 -6.78 -6.66 10.88
N SER A 38 -6.77 -5.37 11.22
CA SER A 38 -5.90 -4.39 10.55
C SER A 38 -4.58 -4.20 11.28
N ARG A 39 -3.50 -3.98 10.50
CA ARG A 39 -2.23 -3.45 10.99
C ARG A 39 -2.20 -1.95 10.72
N HIS A 40 -1.47 -1.20 11.55
CA HIS A 40 -1.16 0.20 11.25
C HIS A 40 -0.51 0.36 9.86
N ASN A 41 -0.76 1.50 9.22
CA ASN A 41 -0.14 1.87 7.95
C ASN A 41 1.30 2.43 8.15
N LEU A 42 1.83 3.16 7.16
CA LEU A 42 3.20 3.69 7.16
C LEU A 42 3.49 4.60 8.37
N ARG A 43 4.47 4.20 9.17
CA ARG A 43 4.95 4.92 10.35
C ARG A 43 6.46 5.13 10.32
N ALA A 44 6.94 6.11 11.07
CA ALA A 44 8.37 6.29 11.31
C ALA A 44 8.97 5.06 12.04
N PRO A 45 10.29 4.80 11.87
CA PRO A 45 11.00 3.76 12.61
C PRO A 45 10.84 3.93 14.13
N LEU A 46 10.85 2.81 14.85
CA LEU A 46 10.95 2.83 16.33
C LEU A 46 12.39 3.07 16.80
N ALA A 47 13.34 2.91 15.89
CA ALA A 47 14.77 3.02 16.10
C ALA A 47 15.17 4.51 16.16
N THR A 48 14.95 5.14 17.31
CA THR A 48 15.40 6.51 17.62
C THR A 48 16.24 6.50 18.90
N ASN A 49 17.04 7.55 19.13
CA ASN A 49 17.71 7.86 20.40
C ASN A 49 18.62 6.76 20.98
N GLY A 50 19.66 6.36 20.24
CA GLY A 50 20.65 5.38 20.65
C GLY A 50 20.26 3.93 20.38
N SER A 51 19.25 3.69 19.54
CA SER A 51 18.81 2.34 19.19
C SER A 51 19.92 1.51 18.51
N VAL A 52 19.80 0.18 18.54
CA VAL A 52 20.74 -0.72 17.83
C VAL A 52 20.91 -0.32 16.37
N LEU A 53 19.82 0.09 15.71
CA LEU A 53 19.86 0.50 14.29
C LEU A 53 20.75 1.73 14.07
N GLU A 54 20.74 2.68 15.00
CA GLU A 54 21.59 3.87 14.96
C GLU A 54 23.06 3.52 15.18
N GLN A 55 23.34 2.54 16.06
CA GLN A 55 24.70 2.09 16.34
C GLN A 55 25.26 1.12 15.28
N SER A 56 24.40 0.56 14.42
CA SER A 56 24.78 -0.50 13.47
C SER A 56 25.53 0.02 12.25
N THR A 57 25.64 1.33 12.05
CA THR A 57 26.27 1.94 10.88
C THR A 57 26.86 3.30 11.22
N PRO A 58 27.99 3.70 10.61
CA PRO A 58 28.54 5.05 10.78
C PRO A 58 27.76 6.12 9.97
N ASN A 59 26.81 5.72 9.13
CA ASN A 59 26.05 6.65 8.30
C ASN A 59 24.88 7.28 9.06
N ALA A 60 24.55 8.53 8.72
CA ALA A 60 23.34 9.18 9.21
C ALA A 60 22.09 8.56 8.56
N TRP A 61 21.09 8.26 9.39
CA TRP A 61 19.78 7.83 8.91
C TRP A 61 18.96 9.02 8.40
N PRO A 62 18.13 8.85 7.36
CA PRO A 62 17.20 9.89 6.94
C PRO A 62 16.24 10.27 8.07
N GLU A 63 16.02 11.57 8.25
CA GLU A 63 15.06 12.08 9.22
C GLU A 63 13.62 11.91 8.72
N TRP A 64 12.71 11.69 9.65
CA TRP A 64 11.27 11.64 9.40
C TRP A 64 10.63 12.92 9.92
N ASP A 65 9.55 13.34 9.26
CA ASP A 65 8.76 14.53 9.60
C ASP A 65 7.88 14.34 10.86
N VAL A 66 7.81 13.12 11.37
CA VAL A 66 7.07 12.75 12.58
C VAL A 66 7.96 12.02 13.58
N PRO A 67 7.64 12.08 14.89
CA PRO A 67 8.38 11.33 15.92
C PRO A 67 8.39 9.81 15.67
N GLY A 68 9.43 9.14 16.19
CA GLY A 68 9.60 7.70 16.06
C GLY A 68 8.36 6.89 16.45
N GLY A 69 8.00 5.91 15.63
CA GLY A 69 6.83 5.06 15.83
C GLY A 69 5.48 5.67 15.45
N GLN A 70 5.39 6.97 15.19
CA GLN A 70 4.12 7.61 14.83
C GLN A 70 3.75 7.39 13.37
N LEU A 71 2.44 7.41 13.09
CA LEU A 71 1.90 7.36 11.73
C LEU A 71 2.32 8.61 10.97
N THR A 72 2.77 8.43 9.74
CA THR A 72 3.11 9.54 8.84
C THR A 72 1.87 10.11 8.18
N THR A 73 1.94 11.36 7.68
CA THR A 73 0.86 11.95 6.86
C THR A 73 0.52 11.07 5.66
N LYS A 74 1.55 10.54 4.98
CA LYS A 74 1.35 9.59 3.87
C LYS A 74 0.69 8.29 4.34
N GLY A 75 1.04 7.78 5.51
CA GLY A 75 0.37 6.63 6.13
C GLY A 75 -1.13 6.87 6.33
N GLY A 76 -1.52 8.07 6.76
CA GLY A 76 -2.92 8.48 6.83
C GLY A 76 -3.62 8.48 5.47
N VAL A 77 -2.99 9.05 4.44
CA VAL A 77 -3.54 9.04 3.06
C VAL A 77 -3.73 7.61 2.54
N LEU A 78 -2.76 6.72 2.78
CA LEU A 78 -2.86 5.31 2.37
C LEU A 78 -4.02 4.61 3.10
N GLU A 79 -4.22 4.92 4.38
CA GLU A 79 -5.35 4.37 5.14
C GLU A 79 -6.70 4.88 4.63
N VAL A 80 -6.76 6.13 4.17
CA VAL A 80 -7.97 6.67 3.51
C VAL A 80 -8.28 5.92 2.22
N TYR A 81 -7.27 5.59 1.40
CA TYR A 81 -7.49 4.78 0.20
C TYR A 81 -7.97 3.37 0.53
N MET A 82 -7.39 2.74 1.56
CA MET A 82 -7.87 1.43 2.04
C MET A 82 -9.32 1.51 2.51
N GLY A 83 -9.67 2.53 3.31
CA GLY A 83 -11.03 2.74 3.78
C GLY A 83 -12.03 3.00 2.64
N HIS A 84 -11.63 3.79 1.64
CA HIS A 84 -12.45 4.05 0.45
C HIS A 84 -12.73 2.76 -0.33
N TYR A 85 -11.69 1.97 -0.61
CA TYR A 85 -11.84 0.67 -1.27
C TYR A 85 -12.77 -0.26 -0.48
N MET A 86 -12.55 -0.40 0.83
CA MET A 86 -13.37 -1.27 1.67
C MET A 86 -14.83 -0.82 1.71
N ARG A 87 -15.09 0.49 1.74
CA ARG A 87 -16.45 1.04 1.64
C ARG A 87 -17.11 0.67 0.31
N GLU A 88 -16.41 0.87 -0.81
CA GLU A 88 -16.94 0.54 -2.14
C GLU A 88 -17.20 -0.96 -2.28
N TRP A 89 -16.34 -1.81 -1.71
CA TRP A 89 -16.53 -3.26 -1.71
C TRP A 89 -17.73 -3.68 -0.84
N LEU A 90 -17.92 -3.08 0.34
CA LEU A 90 -19.03 -3.40 1.24
C LEU A 90 -20.41 -2.93 0.75
N ALA A 91 -20.45 -1.95 -0.16
CA ALA A 91 -21.68 -1.38 -0.70
C ALA A 91 -22.19 -2.08 -1.97
N GLN A 92 -21.44 -3.06 -2.49
CA GLN A 92 -21.88 -3.95 -3.57
C GLN A 92 -22.95 -4.92 -3.08
#